data_AF-A0A914YVM2-F1
#
_entry.id   AF-A0A914YVM2-F1
#
_cell.length_a   1.000
_cell.length_b   1.000
_cell.length_c   1.000
_cell.angle_alpha   90.00
_cell.angle_beta   90.00
_cell.angle_gamma   90.00
#
_symmetry.space_group_name_H-M   'P 1'
#
loop_
_entity.id
_entity.type
_entity.pdbx_description
1 polymer ?
#
loop_
_entity_poly.entity_id
_entity_poly.type
_entity_poly.pdbx_seq_one_letter_code
_entity_poly.pdbx_strand_id
1 'polypeptide(L)'
;MSAYFANLYTHNFGQRILATPMASFVRRSPNRVPDKDKNDVTLEKGENLNTALMGNRSSQKEEVAFDTHKKRYLDIFRQLRTENPDMTIDDLEILATDQIVKEAPKSRAFYRIQVKEFFDKKKR
;
A
#
# COMPACT_ATOMS: atom_id res chain seq x y z
N MET A 1 -11.21 29.03 -23.16
CA MET A 1 -12.34 28.13 -23.43
C MET A 1 -13.02 27.78 -22.12
N SER A 2 -14.34 27.82 -22.14
CA SER A 2 -15.25 27.97 -21.01
C SER A 2 -15.33 26.72 -20.12
N ALA A 3 -15.43 26.90 -18.80
CA ALA A 3 -15.63 25.84 -17.79
C ALA A 3 -16.85 24.93 -18.08
N TYR A 4 -17.73 25.35 -18.99
CA TYR A 4 -18.89 24.60 -19.47
C TYR A 4 -18.53 23.31 -20.22
N PHE A 5 -17.33 23.18 -20.81
CA PHE A 5 -16.93 21.96 -21.52
C PHE A 5 -16.47 20.81 -20.60
N ALA A 6 -16.16 21.08 -19.34
CA ALA A 6 -15.65 20.07 -18.42
C ALA A 6 -16.75 19.14 -17.86
N ASN A 7 -18.03 19.50 -18.01
CA ASN A 7 -19.14 18.77 -17.40
C ASN A 7 -19.73 17.63 -18.25
N LEU A 8 -19.35 17.51 -19.53
CA LEU A 8 -19.94 16.50 -20.43
C LEU A 8 -19.31 15.11 -20.33
N TYR A 9 -18.13 14.97 -19.69
CA TYR A 9 -17.41 13.69 -19.64
C TYR A 9 -17.15 13.17 -18.22
N THR A 10 -17.54 13.91 -17.17
CA THR A 10 -17.35 13.50 -15.78
C THR A 10 -18.50 12.59 -15.32
N HIS A 11 -18.46 11.32 -15.71
CA HIS A 11 -19.39 10.32 -15.18
C HIS A 11 -19.09 10.09 -13.68
N ASN A 12 -20.07 10.48 -12.84
CA ASN A 12 -20.29 10.16 -11.41
C ASN A 12 -19.21 10.46 -10.37
N PHE A 13 -17.95 10.72 -10.73
CA PHE A 13 -16.91 11.07 -9.75
C PHE A 13 -16.90 12.58 -9.49
N GLY A 14 -17.28 12.99 -8.27
CA GLY A 14 -17.16 14.37 -7.80
C GLY A 14 -18.43 15.22 -7.86
N GLN A 15 -19.47 14.85 -8.62
CA GLN A 15 -20.72 15.63 -8.66
C GLN A 15 -21.44 15.70 -7.30
N ARG A 16 -21.30 14.67 -6.46
CA ARG A 16 -21.88 14.65 -5.10
C ARG A 16 -21.27 15.68 -4.15
N ILE A 17 -20.03 16.13 -4.42
CA ILE A 17 -19.34 17.16 -3.62
C ILE A 17 -19.87 18.55 -3.96
N LEU A 18 -20.30 18.78 -5.20
CA LEU A 18 -20.73 20.10 -5.69
C LEU A 18 -22.25 20.30 -5.65
N ALA A 19 -23.05 19.24 -5.83
CA ALA A 19 -24.51 19.35 -5.95
C ALA A 19 -25.25 19.34 -4.61
N THR A 20 -24.59 18.95 -3.52
CA THR A 20 -25.20 18.96 -2.19
C THR A 20 -24.75 20.23 -1.48
N PRO A 21 -25.64 21.12 -0.97
CA PRO A 21 -25.18 22.13 -0.03
C PRO A 21 -24.47 21.38 1.09
N MET A 22 -23.24 21.79 1.41
CA MET A 22 -22.44 21.20 2.49
C MET A 22 -23.24 21.35 3.79
N ALA A 23 -24.12 20.40 4.07
CA ALA A 23 -24.76 20.27 5.36
C ALA A 23 -23.61 19.97 6.29
N SER A 24 -23.23 20.98 7.08
CA SER A 24 -22.22 20.90 8.12
C SER A 24 -22.31 19.53 8.78
N PHE A 25 -21.20 18.79 8.79
CA PHE A 25 -21.09 17.48 9.44
C PHE A 25 -21.33 17.62 10.96
N VAL A 26 -22.59 17.76 11.35
CA VAL A 26 -23.03 17.59 12.73
C VAL A 26 -23.19 16.08 12.90
N ARG A 27 -22.25 15.46 13.63
CA ARG A 27 -22.37 14.07 14.06
C ARG A 27 -23.59 13.93 14.97
N ARG A 28 -24.77 13.69 14.42
CA ARG A 28 -25.92 13.16 15.17
C ARG A 28 -25.91 11.65 15.03
N SER A 29 -25.52 10.94 16.09
CA SER A 29 -25.79 9.50 16.19
C SER A 29 -27.30 9.31 16.30
N PRO A 30 -27.95 8.49 15.44
CA PRO A 30 -29.33 8.13 15.69
C PRO A 30 -29.36 7.01 16.73
N ASN A 31 -29.99 7.28 17.87
CA ASN A 31 -30.50 6.24 18.78
C ASN A 31 -31.39 5.29 17.97
N ARG A 32 -30.97 4.04 17.81
CA ARG A 32 -31.78 2.95 17.27
C ARG A 32 -32.72 2.44 18.37
N VAL A 33 -34.01 2.42 18.07
CA VAL A 33 -35.08 1.74 18.83
C VAL A 33 -34.95 0.22 18.61
N PRO A 34 -35.30 -0.65 19.59
CA PRO A 34 -35.06 -2.08 19.48
C PRO A 34 -36.28 -2.81 18.89
N ASP A 35 -36.13 -3.42 17.72
CA ASP A 35 -37.06 -4.46 17.28
C ASP A 35 -36.55 -5.83 17.74
N LYS A 36 -37.41 -6.50 18.51
CA LYS A 36 -37.26 -7.89 18.94
C LYS A 36 -37.66 -8.79 17.77
N ASP A 37 -36.69 -9.47 17.16
CA ASP A 37 -36.93 -10.75 16.49
C ASP A 37 -35.94 -11.79 17.01
N LYS A 38 -36.50 -12.82 17.65
CA LYS A 38 -35.79 -13.95 18.24
C LYS A 38 -35.52 -14.97 17.14
N ASN A 39 -34.29 -15.00 16.63
CA ASN A 39 -33.72 -16.20 16.01
C ASN A 39 -32.44 -16.53 16.78
N ASP A 40 -32.57 -17.51 17.67
CA ASP A 40 -31.52 -18.03 18.53
C ASP A 40 -30.53 -18.85 17.68
N VAL A 41 -29.43 -18.22 17.27
CA VAL A 41 -28.19 -18.92 16.96
C VAL A 41 -27.25 -18.55 18.10
N THR A 42 -27.06 -19.53 18.99
CA THR A 42 -26.16 -19.47 20.13
C THR A 42 -24.75 -19.17 19.60
N LEU A 43 -24.35 -17.90 19.68
CA LEU A 43 -23.04 -17.41 19.26
C LEU A 43 -22.08 -17.65 20.44
N GLU A 44 -21.64 -18.89 20.56
CA GLU A 44 -20.57 -19.26 21.49
C GLU A 44 -19.27 -18.54 21.09
N LYS A 45 -18.83 -17.69 22.02
CA LYS A 45 -17.46 -17.23 22.26
C LYS A 45 -16.74 -16.41 21.18
N GLY A 46 -16.87 -15.09 21.31
CA GLY A 46 -16.17 -14.06 20.55
C GLY A 46 -14.68 -13.88 20.88
N GLU A 47 -13.85 -14.87 20.55
CA GLU A 47 -12.38 -14.73 20.64
C GLU A 47 -11.65 -14.88 19.27
N ASN A 48 -12.34 -15.32 18.21
CA ASN A 48 -11.66 -15.73 16.95
C ASN A 48 -11.94 -14.87 15.71
N LEU A 49 -12.75 -13.81 15.80
CA LEU A 49 -13.09 -12.98 14.63
C LEU A 49 -11.90 -12.15 14.12
N ASN A 50 -11.04 -11.68 15.02
CA ASN A 50 -9.86 -10.89 14.65
C ASN A 50 -8.80 -11.73 13.92
N THR A 51 -8.68 -13.01 14.27
CA THR A 51 -7.74 -13.95 13.63
C THR A 51 -8.24 -14.40 12.25
N ALA A 52 -9.55 -14.58 12.09
CA ALA A 52 -10.14 -15.00 10.81
C ALA A 52 -10.19 -13.87 9.76
N LEU A 53 -10.32 -12.61 10.19
CA LEU A 53 -10.39 -11.45 9.26
C LEU A 53 -9.01 -11.03 8.73
N MET A 54 -7.92 -11.41 9.41
CA MET A 54 -6.57 -10.89 9.14
C MET A 54 -5.51 -11.96 8.84
N GLY A 55 -5.77 -13.25 9.13
CA GLY A 55 -4.71 -14.21 9.42
C GLY A 55 -4.47 -15.36 8.44
N ASN A 56 -4.90 -15.32 7.17
CA ASN A 56 -4.58 -16.45 6.27
C ASN A 56 -4.42 -16.12 4.77
N ARG A 57 -5.21 -15.17 4.23
CA ARG A 57 -5.13 -14.81 2.80
C ARG A 57 -4.00 -13.83 2.47
N SER A 58 -3.64 -12.99 3.43
CA SER A 58 -2.47 -12.10 3.37
C SER A 58 -1.17 -12.90 3.47
N SER A 59 -1.09 -13.83 4.41
CA SER A 59 0.08 -14.65 4.67
C SER A 59 0.52 -15.47 3.45
N GLN A 60 -0.42 -16.11 2.74
CA GLN A 60 -0.08 -16.84 1.51
C GLN A 60 0.46 -15.94 0.39
N LYS A 61 -0.10 -14.73 0.24
CA LYS A 61 0.38 -13.78 -0.78
C LYS A 61 1.75 -13.21 -0.40
N GLU A 62 1.97 -12.97 0.88
CA GLU A 62 3.23 -12.47 1.42
C GLU A 62 4.34 -13.52 1.31
N GLU A 63 4.05 -14.78 1.60
CA GLU A 63 4.98 -15.90 1.42
C GLU A 63 5.39 -16.07 -0.05
N VAL A 64 4.43 -16.01 -0.98
CA VAL A 64 4.72 -16.05 -2.42
C VAL A 64 5.54 -14.83 -2.86
N ALA A 65 5.24 -13.64 -2.33
CA ALA A 65 6.01 -12.44 -2.64
C ALA A 65 7.45 -12.54 -2.09
N PHE A 66 7.62 -13.11 -0.90
CA PHE A 66 8.92 -13.35 -0.30
C PHE A 66 9.75 -14.36 -1.12
N ASP A 67 9.14 -15.46 -1.55
CA ASP A 67 9.79 -16.47 -2.38
C ASP A 67 10.23 -15.92 -3.75
N THR A 68 9.38 -15.09 -4.38
CA THR A 68 9.73 -14.44 -5.64
C THR A 68 10.87 -13.45 -5.47
N HIS A 69 10.88 -12.66 -4.37
CA HIS A 69 11.97 -11.77 -4.03
C HIS A 69 13.29 -12.52 -3.79
N LYS A 70 13.24 -13.64 -3.05
CA LYS A 70 14.42 -14.49 -2.79
C LYS A 70 15.01 -15.08 -4.06
N LYS A 71 14.16 -15.57 -4.97
CA LYS A 71 14.60 -16.09 -6.28
C LYS A 71 15.30 -15.00 -7.09
N ARG A 72 14.69 -13.81 -7.18
CA ARG A 72 15.27 -12.67 -7.89
C ARG A 72 16.62 -12.25 -7.33
N TYR A 73 16.76 -12.21 -6.00
CA TYR A 73 18.04 -11.92 -5.35
C TYR A 73 19.13 -12.90 -5.76
N LEU A 74 18.85 -14.20 -5.73
CA LEU A 74 19.82 -15.23 -6.11
C LEU A 74 20.20 -15.15 -7.59
N ASP A 75 19.25 -14.84 -8.46
CA ASP A 75 19.50 -14.70 -9.89
C ASP A 75 20.44 -13.51 -10.17
N ILE A 76 20.17 -12.35 -9.55
CA ILE A 76 21.05 -11.17 -9.62
C ILE A 76 22.44 -11.48 -9.04
N PHE A 77 22.50 -12.12 -7.88
CA PHE A 77 23.76 -12.46 -7.23
C PHE A 77 24.63 -13.38 -8.11
N ARG A 78 24.00 -14.36 -8.79
CA ARG A 78 24.69 -15.24 -9.74
C ARG A 78 25.25 -14.45 -10.93
N GLN A 79 24.46 -13.54 -11.50
CA GLN A 79 24.90 -12.69 -12.61
C GLN A 79 26.08 -11.81 -12.20
N LEU A 80 25.98 -11.14 -11.04
CA LEU A 80 27.05 -10.30 -10.51
C LEU A 80 28.35 -11.07 -10.28
N ARG A 81 28.27 -12.32 -9.82
CA ARG A 81 29.43 -13.18 -9.62
C ARG A 81 30.07 -13.63 -10.94
N THR A 82 29.28 -13.81 -12.00
CA THR A 82 29.82 -14.10 -13.34
C THR A 82 30.46 -12.88 -13.98
N GLU A 83 29.91 -11.68 -13.75
CA GLU A 83 30.43 -10.43 -14.29
C GLU A 83 31.68 -9.96 -13.55
N ASN A 84 31.75 -10.19 -12.24
CA ASN A 84 32.82 -9.72 -11.36
C ASN A 84 33.42 -10.90 -10.56
N PRO A 85 34.26 -11.74 -11.20
CA PRO A 85 34.84 -12.92 -10.54
C PRO A 85 35.83 -12.58 -9.42
N ASP A 86 36.45 -11.40 -9.46
CA ASP A 86 37.49 -10.97 -8.52
C ASP A 86 36.92 -10.26 -7.27
N MET A 87 35.62 -9.96 -7.27
CA MET A 87 35.00 -9.19 -6.20
C MET A 87 34.71 -10.06 -4.97
N THR A 88 34.81 -9.47 -3.78
CA THR A 88 34.51 -10.18 -2.53
C THR A 88 33.01 -10.51 -2.44
N ILE A 89 32.68 -11.52 -1.64
CA ILE A 89 31.29 -11.94 -1.42
C ILE A 89 30.49 -10.81 -0.79
N ASP A 90 31.06 -10.13 0.21
CA ASP A 90 30.39 -9.03 0.93
C ASP A 90 30.04 -7.87 -0.03
N ASP A 91 30.96 -7.50 -0.92
CA ASP A 91 30.72 -6.46 -1.91
C ASP A 91 29.64 -6.87 -2.94
N LEU A 92 29.63 -8.15 -3.34
CA LEU A 92 28.59 -8.72 -4.21
C LEU A 92 27.21 -8.67 -3.55
N GLU A 93 27.12 -8.92 -2.24
CA GLU A 93 25.86 -8.85 -1.49
C GLU A 93 25.33 -7.41 -1.43
N ILE A 94 26.21 -6.44 -1.16
CA ILE A 94 25.86 -5.02 -1.14
C ILE A 94 25.33 -4.59 -2.51
N LEU A 95 25.99 -4.99 -3.59
CA LEU A 95 25.56 -4.65 -4.95
C LEU A 95 24.24 -5.32 -5.34
N ALA A 96 24.06 -6.60 -5.00
CA ALA A 96 22.83 -7.32 -5.28
C ALA A 96 21.63 -6.68 -4.56
N THR A 97 21.80 -6.30 -3.29
CA THR A 97 20.74 -5.64 -2.52
C THR A 97 20.41 -4.25 -3.09
N ASP A 98 21.41 -3.45 -3.45
CA ASP A 98 21.21 -2.13 -4.05
C ASP A 98 20.47 -2.22 -5.40
N GLN A 99 20.80 -3.20 -6.24
CA GLN A 99 20.09 -3.42 -7.50
C GLN A 99 18.60 -3.73 -7.28
N ILE A 100 18.26 -4.62 -6.36
CA ILE A 100 16.87 -4.96 -6.07
C ILE A 100 16.09 -3.77 -5.53
N VAL A 101 16.70 -2.98 -4.64
CA VAL A 101 16.07 -1.77 -4.10
C VAL A 101 15.84 -0.72 -5.19
N LYS A 102 16.77 -0.60 -6.14
CA LYS A 102 16.64 0.31 -7.30
C LYS A 102 15.52 -0.11 -8.25
N GLU A 103 15.33 -1.40 -8.46
CA GLU A 103 14.28 -1.96 -9.32
C GLU A 103 12.88 -1.91 -8.69
N ALA A 104 12.80 -1.89 -7.36
CA ALA A 104 11.54 -1.83 -6.64
C ALA A 104 10.75 -0.55 -6.95
N PRO A 105 9.40 -0.62 -7.04
CA PRO A 105 8.58 0.55 -7.31
C PRO A 105 8.69 1.57 -6.16
N LYS A 106 9.16 2.77 -6.51
CA LYS A 106 9.33 3.87 -5.55
C LYS A 106 7.99 4.51 -5.20
N SER A 107 7.71 4.62 -3.90
CA SER A 107 6.48 5.24 -3.41
C SER A 107 6.52 6.78 -3.50
N ARG A 108 5.37 7.45 -3.41
CA ARG A 108 5.30 8.94 -3.38
C ARG A 108 6.13 9.53 -2.24
N ALA A 109 6.20 8.84 -1.10
CA ALA A 109 6.97 9.27 0.06
C ALA A 109 8.48 9.29 -0.22
N PHE A 110 9.00 8.31 -0.97
CA PHE A 110 10.40 8.25 -1.38
C PHE A 110 10.85 9.56 -2.04
N TYR A 111 10.13 10.00 -3.07
CA TYR A 111 10.48 11.24 -3.77
C TYR A 111 10.32 12.49 -2.90
N ARG A 112 9.34 12.52 -2.00
CA ARG A 112 9.19 13.64 -1.06
C ARG A 112 10.40 13.76 -0.14
N ILE A 113 10.91 12.64 0.37
CA ILE A 113 12.11 12.58 1.21
C ILE A 113 13.33 12.99 0.39
N GLN A 114 13.50 12.40 -0.80
CA GLN A 114 14.62 12.70 -1.69
C GLN A 114 14.71 14.19 -2.04
N VAL A 115 13.58 14.83 -2.28
CA VAL A 115 13.52 16.28 -2.56
C VAL A 115 13.95 17.09 -1.34
N LYS A 116 13.52 16.71 -0.13
CA LYS A 116 13.96 17.38 1.11
C LYS A 116 15.46 17.25 1.31
N GLU A 117 16.00 16.04 1.18
CA GLU A 117 17.44 15.77 1.29
C GLU A 117 18.27 16.56 0.28
N PHE A 118 17.79 16.67 -0.96
CA PHE A 118 18.44 17.46 -1.99
C PHE A 118 18.55 18.94 -1.60
N PHE A 119 17.49 19.53 -1.05
CA PHE A 119 17.50 20.91 -0.59
C PHE A 119 18.36 21.12 0.66
N ASP A 120 18.37 20.16 1.58
CA ASP A 120 19.20 20.21 2.79
C ASP A 120 20.69 20.13 2.46
N LYS A 121 21.08 19.28 1.50
CA LYS A 121 22.47 19.22 1.01
C LYS A 121 22.94 20.52 0.36
N LYS A 122 22.05 21.24 -0.33
CA LYS A 122 22.37 22.50 -1.01
C LYS A 122 22.56 23.69 -0.06
N LYS A 123 22.07 23.60 1.19
CA LYS A 123 22.20 24.65 2.21
C LYS A 123 23.50 24.56 3.02
N ARG A 124 24.25 23.47 2.90
CA ARG A 124 25.57 23.29 3.53
C ARG A 124 26.67 23.73 2.56
#